data_AF-A0A7S1R8U9-F1
#
_entry.id   AF-A0A7S1R8U9-F1
#
_cell.length_a   1.000
_cell.length_b   1.000
_cell.length_c   1.000
_cell.angle_alpha   90.00
_cell.angle_beta   90.00
_cell.angle_gamma   90.00
#
_symmetry.space_group_name_H-M   'P 1'
#
loop_
_entity.id
_entity.type
_entity.pdbx_description
1 polymer ?
#
loop_
_entity_poly.entity_id
_entity_poly.type
_entity_poly.pdbx_seq_one_letter_code
_entity_poly.pdbx_strand_id
1 'polypeptide(L)'
;ADAQLELFYRRLGSIFSHNQRDSGAIAYLAHSLLFGAPESRGLRSFRCRLANHYGSTITSWRRNFAAGGRQLSFGRFRDVCREMKCRKEAPELWSQLDPGMSGCLSLFELDPDAVALLGHVRSRIMMVVNTDEADSEELFRRLTSHLIPAKPGQLDIAEFRQVLRNFGFGIEIADRAFTCLDYEGGNCKPP
;
A
#
# COMPACT_ATOMS: atom_id res chain seq x y z
N ALA A 1 -22.11 -8.96 21.14
CA ALA A 1 -21.12 -8.42 20.19
C ALA A 1 -19.70 -8.58 20.74
N ASP A 2 -19.42 -8.17 21.98
CA ASP A 2 -18.09 -8.23 22.59
C ASP A 2 -17.40 -9.60 22.59
N ALA A 3 -18.10 -10.69 22.93
CA ALA A 3 -17.46 -12.00 23.03
C ALA A 3 -16.92 -12.55 21.70
N GLN A 4 -17.57 -12.21 20.57
CA GLN A 4 -17.09 -12.62 19.24
C GLN A 4 -15.92 -11.76 18.76
N LEU A 5 -15.92 -10.48 19.14
CA LEU A 5 -14.87 -9.54 18.80
C LEU A 5 -13.57 -9.86 19.56
N GLU A 6 -13.67 -10.18 20.85
CA GLU A 6 -12.55 -10.68 21.65
C GLU A 6 -11.98 -11.99 21.10
N LEU A 7 -12.84 -12.94 20.72
CA LEU A 7 -12.43 -14.18 20.06
C LEU A 7 -11.69 -13.90 18.74
N PHE A 8 -12.16 -12.94 17.95
CA PHE A 8 -11.54 -12.53 16.71
C PHE A 8 -10.16 -11.87 16.94
N TYR A 9 -10.02 -10.94 17.89
CA TYR A 9 -8.73 -10.35 18.23
C TYR A 9 -7.75 -11.38 18.79
N ARG A 10 -8.22 -12.31 19.62
CA ARG A 10 -7.39 -13.39 20.17
C ARG A 10 -6.89 -14.33 19.07
N ARG A 11 -7.74 -14.61 18.07
CA ARG A 11 -7.39 -15.44 16.91
C ARG A 11 -6.42 -14.72 15.97
N LEU A 12 -6.63 -13.42 15.72
CA LEU A 12 -5.68 -12.58 15.00
C LEU A 12 -4.33 -12.56 15.72
N GLY A 13 -4.31 -12.29 17.03
CA GLY A 13 -3.10 -12.31 17.83
C GLY A 13 -2.35 -13.63 17.75
N SER A 14 -3.04 -14.77 17.78
CA SER A 14 -2.45 -16.10 17.63
C SER A 14 -1.88 -16.38 16.24
N ILE A 15 -2.46 -15.82 15.18
CA ILE A 15 -1.99 -16.00 13.79
C ILE A 15 -0.75 -15.13 13.53
N PHE A 16 -0.70 -13.96 14.16
CA PHE A 16 0.33 -12.95 13.88
C PHE A 16 1.48 -12.91 14.89
N SER A 17 1.33 -13.53 16.06
CA SER A 17 2.39 -13.67 17.07
C SER A 17 3.62 -14.43 16.57
N HIS A 18 3.45 -15.35 15.61
CA HIS A 18 4.53 -16.20 15.12
C HIS A 18 5.49 -15.52 14.13
N ASN A 19 5.19 -14.30 13.66
CA ASN A 19 5.83 -13.72 12.47
C ASN A 19 6.34 -12.27 12.60
N GLN A 20 6.69 -11.81 13.81
CA GLN A 20 7.12 -10.41 14.07
C GLN A 20 6.20 -9.32 13.50
N ARG A 21 4.91 -9.61 13.28
CA ARG A 21 3.94 -8.60 12.83
C ARG A 21 3.34 -7.94 14.05
N ASP A 22 3.30 -6.61 14.04
CA ASP A 22 2.70 -5.80 15.10
C ASP A 22 1.21 -6.16 15.24
N SER A 23 0.89 -6.92 16.28
CA SER A 23 -0.46 -7.40 16.58
C SER A 23 -1.39 -6.26 16.96
N GLY A 24 -0.86 -5.17 17.51
CA GLY A 24 -1.61 -3.96 17.83
C GLY A 24 -2.07 -3.24 16.56
N ALA A 25 -1.19 -3.11 15.57
CA ALA A 25 -1.55 -2.57 14.27
C ALA A 25 -2.68 -3.39 13.62
N ILE A 26 -2.58 -4.71 13.61
CA ILE A 26 -3.59 -5.60 12.98
C ILE A 26 -4.94 -5.51 13.69
N ALA A 27 -4.96 -5.48 15.03
CA ALA A 27 -6.19 -5.27 15.79
C ALA A 27 -6.81 -3.89 15.50
N TYR A 28 -5.99 -2.84 15.40
CA TYR A 28 -6.45 -1.52 14.97
C TYR A 28 -7.06 -1.56 13.56
N LEU A 29 -6.43 -2.22 12.59
CA LEU A 29 -6.98 -2.34 11.23
C LEU A 29 -8.34 -3.01 11.25
N ALA A 30 -8.45 -4.11 11.99
CA ALA A 30 -9.66 -4.90 12.00
C ALA A 30 -10.79 -4.18 12.75
N HIS A 31 -10.49 -3.46 13.82
CA HIS A 31 -11.44 -2.58 14.49
C HIS A 31 -11.91 -1.46 13.55
N SER A 32 -10.98 -0.76 12.90
CA SER A 32 -11.26 0.36 12.00
C SER A 32 -12.10 -0.09 10.80
N LEU A 33 -11.83 -1.26 10.23
CA LEU A 33 -12.60 -1.81 9.10
C LEU A 33 -14.00 -2.30 9.50
N LEU A 34 -14.14 -2.91 10.69
CA LEU A 34 -15.43 -3.47 11.12
C LEU A 34 -16.38 -2.42 11.71
N PHE A 35 -15.85 -1.37 12.30
CA PHE A 35 -16.64 -0.36 13.04
C PHE A 35 -16.42 1.07 12.57
N GLY A 36 -15.52 1.31 11.62
CA GLY A 36 -15.29 2.63 11.06
C GLY A 36 -16.48 3.12 10.25
N ALA A 37 -16.69 4.44 10.26
CA ALA A 37 -17.65 5.05 9.35
C ALA A 37 -17.24 4.76 7.89
N PRO A 38 -18.21 4.54 6.98
CA PRO A 38 -17.90 4.37 5.57
C PRO A 38 -17.12 5.59 5.07
N GLU A 39 -16.14 5.34 4.21
CA GLU A 39 -15.32 6.39 3.63
C GLU A 39 -16.19 7.51 3.01
N SER A 40 -15.85 8.76 3.32
CA SER A 40 -16.58 9.88 2.74
C SER A 40 -16.33 9.99 1.24
N ARG A 41 -17.30 10.55 0.52
CA ARG A 41 -17.14 10.87 -0.91
C ARG A 41 -15.94 11.79 -1.17
N GLY A 42 -15.64 12.70 -0.23
CA GLY A 42 -14.50 13.62 -0.32
C GLY A 42 -13.17 12.88 -0.29
N LEU A 43 -13.01 11.96 0.67
CA LEU A 43 -11.79 11.18 0.81
C LEU A 43 -11.57 10.24 -0.38
N ARG A 44 -12.63 9.57 -0.84
CA ARG A 44 -12.58 8.75 -2.07
C ARG A 44 -12.14 9.57 -3.27
N SER A 45 -12.74 10.74 -3.47
CA SER A 45 -12.41 11.63 -4.59
C SER A 45 -10.98 12.17 -4.51
N PHE A 46 -10.47 12.38 -3.29
CA PHE A 46 -9.08 12.75 -3.07
C PHE A 46 -8.12 11.62 -3.47
N ARG A 47 -8.35 10.37 -3.03
CA ARG A 47 -7.55 9.21 -3.46
C ARG A 47 -7.56 9.02 -4.97
N CYS A 48 -8.72 9.13 -5.62
CA CYS A 48 -8.82 9.08 -7.08
C CYS A 48 -8.02 10.20 -7.76
N ARG A 49 -8.05 11.43 -7.23
CA ARG A 49 -7.24 12.55 -7.75
C ARG A 49 -5.74 12.25 -7.66
N LEU A 50 -5.28 11.71 -6.53
CA LEU A 50 -3.88 11.29 -6.37
C LEU A 50 -3.50 10.20 -7.35
N ALA A 51 -4.30 9.14 -7.46
CA ALA A 51 -4.05 8.03 -8.39
C ALA A 51 -4.02 8.52 -9.85
N ASN A 52 -4.95 9.37 -10.27
CA ASN A 52 -4.98 9.89 -11.63
C ASN A 52 -3.80 10.80 -11.96
N HIS A 53 -3.29 11.56 -10.98
CA HIS A 53 -2.17 12.49 -11.20
C HIS A 53 -0.80 11.81 -11.13
N TYR A 54 -0.66 10.79 -10.27
CA TYR A 54 0.62 10.14 -10.00
C TYR A 54 0.69 8.68 -10.49
N GLY A 55 -0.34 8.18 -11.16
CA GLY A 55 -0.51 6.77 -11.56
C GLY A 55 -1.06 5.88 -10.44
N SER A 56 -0.66 6.13 -9.19
CA SER A 56 -1.20 5.47 -8.00
C SER A 56 -1.04 6.32 -6.74
N THR A 57 -1.83 6.01 -5.72
CA THR A 57 -1.68 6.56 -4.36
C THR A 57 -0.30 6.22 -3.77
N ILE A 58 0.23 5.03 -4.05
CA ILE A 58 1.57 4.60 -3.64
C ILE A 58 2.66 5.46 -4.28
N THR A 59 2.55 5.73 -5.57
CA THR A 59 3.50 6.60 -6.27
C THR A 59 3.40 8.04 -5.77
N SER A 60 2.18 8.54 -5.52
CA SER A 60 1.98 9.82 -4.83
C SER A 60 2.65 9.84 -3.45
N TRP A 61 2.55 8.75 -2.69
CA TRP A 61 3.20 8.61 -1.38
C TRP A 61 4.71 8.70 -1.48
N ARG A 62 5.32 7.85 -2.30
CA ARG A 62 6.77 7.80 -2.51
C ARG A 62 7.34 9.15 -2.96
N ARG A 63 6.66 9.84 -3.89
CA ARG A 63 7.16 11.08 -4.49
C ARG A 63 6.93 12.32 -3.62
N ASN A 64 5.77 12.43 -2.97
CA ASN A 64 5.34 13.69 -2.36
C ASN A 64 5.21 13.64 -0.85
N PHE A 65 4.79 12.50 -0.30
CA PHE A 65 4.51 12.39 1.13
C PHE A 65 5.71 11.85 1.92
N ALA A 66 6.47 10.92 1.33
CA ALA A 66 7.57 10.22 1.97
C ALA A 66 8.94 10.91 1.84
N ALA A 67 9.01 12.15 1.34
CA ALA A 67 10.26 12.90 1.15
C ALA A 67 11.06 13.20 2.44
N GLY A 68 10.60 12.71 3.60
CA GLY A 68 11.29 12.79 4.89
C GLY A 68 11.04 11.60 5.82
N GLY A 69 10.52 10.47 5.33
CA GLY A 69 10.28 9.27 6.15
C GLY A 69 9.00 8.51 5.81
N ARG A 70 8.60 7.60 6.71
CA ARG A 70 7.38 6.76 6.57
C ARG A 70 6.11 7.42 7.10
N GLN A 71 6.23 8.59 7.72
CA GLN A 71 5.15 9.34 8.34
C GLN A 71 4.98 10.69 7.66
N LEU A 72 3.73 11.10 7.50
CA LEU A 72 3.31 12.34 6.87
C LEU A 72 2.72 13.27 7.93
N SER A 73 3.28 14.47 8.05
CA SER A 73 2.72 15.52 8.93
C SER A 73 1.60 16.31 8.23
N PHE A 74 0.74 16.96 9.03
CA PHE A 74 -0.33 17.80 8.48
C PHE A 74 0.21 18.96 7.62
N GLY A 75 1.35 19.54 8.00
CA GLY A 75 1.99 20.60 7.23
C GLY A 75 2.31 20.17 5.80
N ARG A 76 2.95 19.00 5.65
CA ARG A 76 3.28 18.43 4.34
C ARG A 76 2.03 17.97 3.58
N PHE A 77 1.05 17.37 4.28
CA PHE A 77 -0.23 17.01 3.67
C PHE A 77 -0.95 18.22 3.06
N ARG A 78 -0.97 19.35 3.77
CA ARG A 78 -1.54 20.61 3.29
C ARG A 78 -0.81 21.16 2.06
N ASP A 79 0.50 20.97 1.97
CA ASP A 79 1.28 21.37 0.80
C ASP A 79 0.91 20.54 -0.44
N VAL A 80 0.77 19.22 -0.28
CA VAL A 80 0.30 18.36 -1.38
C VAL A 80 -1.14 18.71 -1.76
N CYS A 81 -2.03 18.97 -0.81
CA CYS A 81 -3.38 19.44 -1.10
C CYS A 81 -3.39 20.78 -1.87
N ARG A 82 -2.41 21.66 -1.64
CA ARG A 82 -2.25 22.90 -2.40
C ARG A 82 -1.89 22.62 -3.87
N GLU A 83 -0.95 21.71 -4.11
CA GLU A 83 -0.55 21.28 -5.44
C GLU A 83 -1.72 20.60 -6.20
N MET A 84 -2.48 19.77 -5.50
CA MET A 84 -3.68 19.10 -6.02
C MET A 84 -4.91 20.01 -6.12
N LYS A 85 -4.75 21.32 -5.90
CA LYS A 85 -5.81 22.35 -5.96
C LYS A 85 -7.01 22.07 -5.03
N CYS A 86 -6.78 21.38 -3.91
CA CYS A 86 -7.79 21.03 -2.90
C CYS A 86 -7.41 21.50 -1.48
N ARG A 87 -6.58 22.55 -1.35
CA ARG A 87 -6.08 23.07 -0.05
C ARG A 87 -7.18 23.35 0.97
N LYS A 88 -8.36 23.82 0.53
CA LYS A 88 -9.48 24.16 1.41
C LYS A 88 -10.10 22.93 2.08
N GLU A 89 -10.04 21.78 1.41
CA GLU A 89 -10.56 20.49 1.92
C GLU A 89 -9.56 19.81 2.87
N ALA A 90 -8.32 20.29 2.98
CA ALA A 90 -7.25 19.61 3.71
C ALA A 90 -7.55 19.34 5.20
N PRO A 91 -8.12 20.26 5.99
CA PRO A 91 -8.44 19.97 7.40
C PRO A 91 -9.47 18.84 7.54
N GLU A 92 -10.49 18.85 6.69
CA GLU A 92 -11.55 17.84 6.69
C GLU A 92 -10.98 16.47 6.30
N LEU A 93 -10.24 16.40 5.19
CA LEU A 93 -9.59 15.17 4.74
C LEU A 93 -8.61 14.62 5.79
N TRP A 94 -7.85 15.50 6.46
CA TRP A 94 -6.94 15.10 7.53
C TRP A 94 -7.69 14.47 8.70
N SER A 95 -8.78 15.10 9.16
CA SER A 95 -9.55 14.57 10.29
C SER A 95 -10.14 13.18 10.03
N GLN A 96 -10.41 12.85 8.77
CA GLN A 96 -10.88 11.53 8.36
C GLN A 96 -9.75 10.50 8.27
N LEU A 97 -8.56 10.94 7.88
CA LEU A 97 -7.37 10.09 7.78
C LEU A 97 -6.70 9.84 9.13
N ASP A 98 -6.79 10.79 10.07
CA ASP A 98 -6.21 10.72 11.42
C ASP A 98 -7.31 10.70 12.52
N PRO A 99 -8.23 9.72 12.53
CA PRO A 99 -9.29 9.67 13.53
C PRO A 99 -8.74 9.47 14.96
N GLY A 100 -7.53 8.90 15.07
CA GLY A 100 -6.82 8.73 16.34
C GLY A 100 -6.10 9.98 16.83
N MET A 101 -6.12 11.09 16.06
CA MET A 101 -5.42 12.34 16.38
C MET A 101 -3.93 12.13 16.72
N SER A 102 -3.29 11.18 16.05
CA SER A 102 -1.88 10.85 16.22
C SER A 102 -0.96 11.97 15.74
N GLY A 103 -1.48 12.90 14.92
CA GLY A 103 -0.74 14.02 14.36
C GLY A 103 0.16 13.63 13.17
N CYS A 104 0.14 12.36 12.76
CA CYS A 104 0.88 11.87 11.61
C CYS A 104 0.13 10.75 10.88
N LEU A 105 0.30 10.65 9.58
CA LEU A 105 -0.29 9.58 8.78
C LEU A 105 0.80 8.65 8.27
N SER A 106 0.54 7.35 8.20
CA SER A 106 1.32 6.42 7.40
C SER A 106 0.62 6.16 6.06
N LEU A 107 1.25 5.34 5.22
CA LEU A 107 0.62 4.89 3.98
C LEU A 107 -0.67 4.11 4.25
N PHE A 108 -0.77 3.46 5.41
CA PHE A 108 -1.93 2.66 5.77
C PHE A 108 -3.19 3.52 5.92
N GLU A 109 -3.11 4.65 6.62
CA GLU A 109 -4.24 5.58 6.74
C GLU A 109 -4.62 6.15 5.37
N LEU A 110 -3.62 6.45 4.52
CA LEU A 110 -3.88 6.99 3.19
C LEU A 110 -4.53 5.97 2.25
N ASP A 111 -4.06 4.73 2.18
CA ASP A 111 -4.58 3.71 1.27
C ASP A 111 -4.39 2.30 1.86
N PRO A 112 -5.34 1.84 2.70
CA PRO A 112 -5.24 0.55 3.35
C PRO A 112 -5.32 -0.62 2.36
N ASP A 113 -6.05 -0.45 1.25
CA ASP A 113 -6.22 -1.49 0.23
C ASP A 113 -4.91 -1.75 -0.52
N ALA A 114 -4.19 -0.69 -0.90
CA ALA A 114 -2.89 -0.83 -1.54
C ALA A 114 -1.85 -1.44 -0.58
N VAL A 115 -1.87 -1.06 0.70
CA VAL A 115 -0.99 -1.68 1.72
C VAL A 115 -1.30 -3.17 1.90
N ALA A 116 -2.57 -3.54 2.01
CA ALA A 116 -2.98 -4.93 2.14
C ALA A 116 -2.58 -5.76 0.91
N LEU A 117 -2.79 -5.22 -0.30
CA LEU A 117 -2.39 -5.84 -1.56
C LEU A 117 -0.88 -6.09 -1.61
N LEU A 118 -0.07 -5.06 -1.38
CA LEU A 118 1.39 -5.17 -1.42
C LEU A 118 1.92 -6.08 -0.30
N GLY A 119 1.32 -6.03 0.89
CA GLY A 119 1.63 -6.92 1.99
C GLY A 119 1.34 -8.39 1.66
N HIS A 120 0.22 -8.67 1.00
CA HIS A 120 -0.14 -10.00 0.53
C HIS A 120 0.86 -10.53 -0.51
N VAL A 121 1.18 -9.72 -1.53
CA VAL A 121 2.17 -10.06 -2.57
C VAL A 121 3.55 -10.32 -1.95
N ARG A 122 4.03 -9.40 -1.10
CA ARG A 122 5.31 -9.54 -0.40
C ARG A 122 5.36 -10.81 0.44
N SER A 123 4.32 -11.08 1.23
CA SER A 123 4.28 -12.26 2.11
C SER A 123 4.42 -13.55 1.33
N ARG A 124 3.71 -13.65 0.19
CA ARG A 124 3.74 -14.84 -0.66
C ARG A 124 5.11 -15.05 -1.31
N ILE A 125 5.72 -13.97 -1.80
CA ILE A 125 7.07 -14.01 -2.38
C ILE A 125 8.08 -14.48 -1.32
N MET A 126 8.07 -13.87 -0.13
CA MET A 126 9.01 -14.22 0.94
C MET A 126 8.90 -15.66 1.39
N MET A 127 7.66 -16.18 1.51
CA MET A 127 7.43 -17.58 1.88
C MET A 127 8.04 -18.56 0.87
N VAL A 128 8.00 -18.24 -0.43
CA VAL A 128 8.60 -19.09 -1.48
C VAL A 128 10.11 -18.93 -1.54
N VAL A 129 10.61 -17.72 -1.26
CA VAL A 129 12.03 -17.41 -1.29
C VAL A 129 12.77 -17.98 -0.05
N ASN A 130 12.04 -18.34 1.01
CA ASN A 130 12.59 -18.85 2.28
C ASN A 130 13.66 -17.93 2.87
N THR A 131 13.36 -16.63 2.91
CA THR A 131 14.23 -15.59 3.46
C THR A 131 13.37 -14.53 4.13
N ASP A 132 13.81 -14.08 5.31
CA ASP A 132 13.15 -12.97 6.02
C ASP A 132 13.84 -11.61 5.74
N GLU A 133 15.06 -11.64 5.20
CA GLU A 133 15.93 -10.47 5.01
C GLU A 133 16.63 -10.44 3.64
N ALA A 134 15.91 -10.75 2.56
CA ALA A 134 16.50 -10.53 1.24
C ALA A 134 16.53 -9.04 0.88
N ASP A 135 17.71 -8.59 0.50
CA ASP A 135 17.92 -7.32 -0.20
C ASP A 135 17.09 -7.29 -1.49
N SER A 136 16.71 -6.08 -1.89
CA SER A 136 15.90 -5.78 -3.07
C SER A 136 16.43 -6.41 -4.36
N GLU A 137 17.75 -6.45 -4.55
CA GLU A 137 18.37 -7.05 -5.73
C GLU A 137 18.25 -8.58 -5.72
N GLU A 138 18.47 -9.22 -4.57
CA GLU A 138 18.32 -10.67 -4.42
C GLU A 138 16.86 -11.11 -4.61
N LEU A 139 15.91 -10.32 -4.10
CA LEU A 139 14.49 -10.54 -4.37
C LEU A 139 14.19 -10.43 -5.86
N PHE A 140 14.68 -9.39 -6.53
CA PHE A 140 14.46 -9.19 -7.96
C PHE A 140 15.04 -10.34 -8.77
N ARG A 141 16.29 -10.74 -8.49
CA ARG A 141 16.98 -11.86 -9.12
C ARG A 141 16.22 -13.18 -8.96
N ARG A 142 15.64 -13.43 -7.77
CA ARG A 142 14.86 -14.64 -7.52
C ARG A 142 13.47 -14.59 -8.15
N LEU A 143 12.80 -13.45 -8.11
CA LEU A 143 11.52 -13.24 -8.81
C LEU A 143 11.67 -13.48 -10.31
N THR A 144 12.81 -13.09 -10.87
CA THR A 144 13.10 -13.20 -12.30
C THR A 144 13.89 -14.44 -12.69
N SER A 145 14.13 -15.40 -11.79
CA SER A 145 14.98 -16.57 -12.07
C SER A 145 14.49 -17.46 -13.24
N HIS A 146 13.20 -17.38 -13.57
CA HIS A 146 12.55 -18.15 -14.64
C HIS A 146 12.23 -17.32 -15.90
N LEU A 147 12.68 -16.06 -15.96
CA LEU A 147 12.55 -15.24 -17.15
C LEU A 147 13.81 -14.39 -17.38
N ILE A 148 13.96 -13.86 -18.59
CA ILE A 148 15.00 -12.86 -18.88
C ILE A 148 14.25 -11.57 -19.19
N PRO A 149 14.31 -10.56 -18.31
CA PRO A 149 13.63 -9.29 -18.57
C PRO A 149 14.16 -8.63 -19.83
N ALA A 150 13.28 -8.04 -20.63
CA ALA A 150 13.64 -7.29 -21.82
C ALA A 150 14.56 -6.11 -21.49
N LYS A 151 14.40 -5.53 -20.30
CA LYS A 151 15.27 -4.50 -19.75
C LYS A 151 15.80 -4.91 -18.37
N PRO A 152 17.13 -5.04 -18.19
CA PRO A 152 17.71 -5.41 -16.90
C PRO A 152 17.24 -4.52 -15.75
N GLY A 153 16.88 -5.14 -14.63
CA GLY A 153 16.40 -4.46 -13.42
C GLY A 153 14.96 -3.92 -13.50
N GLN A 154 14.23 -4.19 -14.60
CA GLN A 154 12.85 -3.75 -14.78
C GLN A 154 11.99 -4.90 -15.28
N LEU A 155 10.68 -4.81 -15.07
CA LEU A 155 9.71 -5.73 -15.65
C LEU A 155 8.62 -4.90 -16.29
N ASP A 156 8.23 -5.26 -17.52
CA ASP A 156 6.98 -4.77 -18.06
C ASP A 156 5.78 -5.50 -17.43
N ILE A 157 4.56 -5.06 -17.77
CA ILE A 157 3.35 -5.64 -17.20
C ILE A 157 3.15 -7.12 -17.59
N ALA A 158 3.54 -7.54 -18.80
CA ALA A 158 3.38 -8.91 -19.25
C ALA A 158 4.35 -9.84 -18.52
N GLU A 159 5.61 -9.41 -18.39
CA GLU A 159 6.65 -10.09 -17.61
C GLU A 159 6.25 -10.18 -16.14
N PHE A 160 5.76 -9.09 -15.55
CA PHE A 160 5.32 -9.07 -14.15
C PHE A 160 4.14 -10.00 -13.88
N ARG A 161 3.16 -10.08 -14.80
CA ARG A 161 2.06 -11.06 -14.71
C ARG A 161 2.58 -12.48 -14.75
N GLN A 162 3.52 -12.78 -15.64
CA GLN A 162 4.14 -14.11 -15.73
C GLN A 162 4.86 -14.49 -14.43
N VAL A 163 5.62 -13.54 -13.85
CA VAL A 163 6.25 -13.71 -12.54
C VAL A 163 5.22 -14.04 -11.48
N LEU A 164 4.23 -13.17 -11.27
CA LEU A 164 3.27 -13.32 -10.17
C LEU A 164 2.35 -14.55 -10.32
N ARG A 165 2.12 -15.02 -11.55
CA ARG A 165 1.44 -16.29 -11.79
C ARG A 165 2.14 -17.47 -11.14
N ASN A 166 3.48 -17.49 -11.14
CA ASN A 166 4.26 -18.56 -10.49
C ASN A 166 4.09 -18.58 -8.97
N PHE A 167 3.68 -17.45 -8.38
CA PHE A 167 3.37 -17.34 -6.94
C PHE A 167 1.89 -17.62 -6.64
N GLY A 168 1.08 -17.95 -7.65
CA GLY A 168 -0.34 -18.27 -7.53
C GLY A 168 -1.26 -17.06 -7.59
N PHE A 169 -0.78 -15.90 -8.03
CA PHE A 169 -1.62 -14.72 -8.21
C PHE A 169 -2.28 -14.70 -9.59
N GLY A 170 -3.56 -14.35 -9.61
CA GLY A 170 -4.30 -14.08 -10.85
C GLY A 170 -3.93 -12.74 -11.47
N ILE A 171 -4.36 -12.54 -12.72
CA ILE A 171 -4.05 -11.35 -13.52
C ILE A 171 -4.51 -10.06 -12.84
N GLU A 172 -5.67 -10.04 -12.20
CA GLU A 172 -6.21 -8.84 -11.54
C GLU A 172 -5.33 -8.35 -10.38
N ILE A 173 -4.82 -9.29 -9.58
CA ILE A 173 -3.91 -8.98 -8.47
C ILE A 173 -2.58 -8.48 -9.03
N ALA A 174 -2.09 -9.12 -10.10
CA ALA A 174 -0.84 -8.72 -10.73
C ALA A 174 -0.92 -7.30 -11.31
N ASP A 175 -2.01 -6.96 -11.98
CA ASP A 175 -2.21 -5.62 -12.56
C ASP A 175 -2.24 -4.55 -11.49
N ARG A 176 -3.04 -4.76 -10.44
CA ARG A 176 -3.13 -3.80 -9.32
C ARG A 176 -1.80 -3.65 -8.61
N ALA A 177 -1.08 -4.76 -8.38
CA ALA A 177 0.23 -4.73 -7.74
C ALA A 177 1.26 -4.01 -8.62
N PHE A 178 1.23 -4.24 -9.94
CA PHE A 178 2.09 -3.54 -10.89
C PHE A 178 1.84 -2.02 -10.83
N THR A 179 0.58 -1.56 -10.90
CA THR A 179 0.24 -0.14 -10.78
C THR A 179 0.75 0.49 -9.47
N CYS A 180 0.73 -0.26 -8.37
CA CYS A 180 1.25 0.20 -7.09
C CYS A 180 2.79 0.27 -7.07
N LEU A 181 3.47 -0.67 -7.72
CA LEU A 181 4.93 -0.78 -7.71
C LEU A 181 5.58 0.09 -8.79
N ASP A 182 4.87 0.38 -9.89
CA ASP A 182 5.33 1.19 -11.01
C ASP A 182 5.84 2.55 -10.52
N TYR A 183 7.17 2.68 -10.56
CA TYR A 183 7.87 3.86 -10.09
C TYR A 183 7.53 5.09 -10.94
N GLU A 184 7.28 4.89 -12.23
CA GLU A 184 6.97 5.97 -13.17
C GLU A 184 5.49 6.36 -13.11
N GLY A 185 4.63 5.48 -12.59
CA GLY A 185 3.20 5.75 -12.44
C GLY A 185 2.51 5.92 -13.79
N GLY A 186 2.87 5.10 -14.78
CA GLY A 186 2.31 5.15 -16.12
C GLY A 186 2.76 6.33 -16.99
N ASN A 187 3.73 7.15 -16.54
CA ASN A 187 4.26 8.28 -17.32
C ASN A 187 5.23 7.89 -18.44
N CYS A 188 5.15 6.66 -18.96
CA CYS A 188 5.50 6.40 -20.35
C CYS A 188 4.40 7.00 -21.23
N LYS A 189 4.38 8.32 -21.38
CA LYS A 189 3.77 8.88 -22.58
C LYS A 189 4.47 8.17 -23.75
N PRO A 190 3.75 7.50 -24.66
CA PRO A 190 4.40 7.03 -25.88
C PRO A 190 5.06 8.25 -26.55
N PRO A 191 6.23 8.06 -27.18
CA PRO A 191 6.87 9.12 -27.95
C PRO A 191 5.92 9.75 -28.98
#